data_AF-A0A1I2Q1Z3-F1
#
_entry.id   AF-A0A1I2Q1Z3-F1
#
_cell.length_a   1.000
_cell.length_b   1.000
_cell.length_c   1.000
_cell.angle_alpha   90.00
_cell.angle_beta   90.00
_cell.angle_gamma   90.00
#
_symmetry.space_group_name_H-M   'P 1'
#
loop_
_entity.id
_entity.type
_entity.pdbx_description
1 polymer ?
#
loop_
_entity_poly.entity_id
_entity_poly.type
_entity_poly.pdbx_seq_one_letter_code
_entity_poly.pdbx_strand_id
1 'polypeptide(L)'
;MIQVSGRPFQPNHYWNADELENVITEAMQEAQDIYSFSSERELSFVIKSRKNIIRSAQQMDEGEAAFATFKGSRCNPEYWNLTEAGGFLLKPQVRPSDAMYDIFKNSNLYKFECATACVINFYHGILLTIGSLSFNNLFPRLYLYSWYTDEDLGLYSFHANHYVPGDVVYFNNPDFDPDTPWFRGINAIAMGNGRFFGHGFSIRTANQMIEALNRKRKPDSQQSAYLASLITRPSFNQLANLSGGGRVHKMASLVVHHNKNSISYINYLFELSYQLKH
;
A
#
# COMPACT_ATOMS: atom_id res chain seq x y z
N MET A 1 15.31 -7.28 -15.03
CA MET A 1 15.03 -7.80 -16.40
C MET A 1 13.65 -8.47 -16.44
N ILE A 2 12.82 -8.19 -17.45
CA ILE A 2 11.49 -8.81 -17.61
C ILE A 2 11.58 -10.04 -18.54
N GLN A 3 10.91 -11.13 -18.16
CA GLN A 3 10.70 -12.32 -18.98
C GLN A 3 9.21 -12.65 -19.11
N VAL A 4 8.77 -12.99 -20.32
CA VAL A 4 7.41 -13.48 -20.61
C VAL A 4 7.52 -14.85 -21.27
N SER A 5 6.84 -15.84 -20.70
CA SER A 5 6.88 -17.24 -21.16
C SER A 5 8.32 -17.77 -21.33
N GLY A 6 9.23 -17.36 -20.44
CA GLY A 6 10.64 -17.74 -20.44
C GLY A 6 11.53 -17.01 -21.46
N ARG A 7 11.02 -16.00 -22.17
CA ARG A 7 11.78 -15.20 -23.13
C ARG A 7 11.94 -13.76 -22.64
N PRO A 8 13.08 -13.08 -22.89
CA PRO A 8 13.22 -11.66 -22.60
C PRO A 8 12.10 -10.86 -23.25
N PHE A 9 11.42 -10.03 -22.46
CA PHE A 9 10.35 -9.18 -22.96
C PHE A 9 10.94 -7.98 -23.72
N GLN A 10 10.46 -7.78 -24.94
CA GLN A 10 10.76 -6.63 -25.78
C GLN A 10 9.42 -6.01 -26.20
N PRO A 11 9.13 -4.75 -25.83
CA PRO A 11 7.91 -4.09 -26.26
C PRO A 11 7.83 -4.09 -27.79
N ASN A 12 6.73 -4.62 -28.33
CA ASN A 12 6.44 -4.54 -29.77
C ASN A 12 5.42 -3.41 -30.03
N HIS A 13 5.10 -3.15 -31.29
CA HIS A 13 4.19 -2.06 -31.65
C HIS A 13 2.73 -2.25 -31.13
N TYR A 14 2.35 -3.45 -30.68
CA TYR A 14 1.05 -3.72 -30.05
C TYR A 14 1.06 -3.43 -28.54
N TRP A 15 2.25 -3.30 -27.94
CA TRP A 15 2.41 -2.91 -26.55
C TRP A 15 2.30 -1.39 -26.39
N ASN A 16 1.06 -0.89 -26.37
CA ASN A 16 0.78 0.53 -26.22
C ASN A 16 0.73 0.91 -24.73
N ALA A 17 1.90 1.23 -24.17
CA ALA A 17 2.07 1.65 -22.79
C ALA A 17 2.04 3.19 -22.66
N ASP A 18 1.31 3.70 -21.67
CA ASP A 18 1.38 5.13 -21.32
C ASP A 18 2.69 5.50 -20.61
N GLU A 19 2.95 6.79 -20.39
CA GLU A 19 4.20 7.29 -19.80
C GLU A 19 4.51 6.61 -18.45
N LEU A 20 3.51 6.46 -17.57
CA LEU A 20 3.73 5.85 -16.26
C LEU A 20 3.93 4.34 -16.37
N GLU A 21 3.27 3.67 -17.32
CA GLU A 21 3.53 2.26 -17.63
C GLU A 21 4.95 2.05 -18.16
N ASN A 22 5.49 2.98 -18.95
CA ASN A 22 6.87 2.94 -19.42
C ASN A 22 7.85 3.09 -18.25
N VAL A 23 7.64 4.06 -17.36
CA VAL A 23 8.49 4.24 -16.15
C VAL A 23 8.48 2.98 -15.27
N ILE A 24 7.32 2.33 -15.10
CA ILE A 24 7.22 1.06 -14.37
C ILE A 24 7.98 -0.05 -15.09
N THR A 25 7.82 -0.16 -16.41
CA THR A 25 8.44 -1.19 -17.24
C THR A 25 9.96 -1.07 -17.24
N GLU A 26 10.47 0.14 -17.41
CA GLU A 26 11.90 0.46 -17.36
C GLU A 26 12.49 0.10 -15.99
N ALA A 27 11.85 0.51 -14.90
CA ALA A 27 12.30 0.17 -13.55
C ALA A 27 12.38 -1.37 -13.32
N MET A 28 11.45 -2.14 -13.88
CA MET A 28 11.48 -3.61 -13.83
C MET A 28 12.55 -4.23 -14.75
N GLN A 29 12.84 -3.59 -15.89
CA GLN A 29 13.89 -4.03 -16.81
C GLN A 29 15.28 -3.79 -16.21
N GLU A 30 15.51 -2.63 -15.61
CA GLU A 30 16.77 -2.20 -15.01
C GLU A 30 17.09 -2.90 -13.68
N ALA A 31 16.08 -3.37 -12.97
CA ALA A 31 16.25 -4.13 -11.75
C ALA A 31 17.12 -5.39 -11.96
N GLN A 32 17.95 -5.69 -10.97
CA GLN A 32 18.83 -6.86 -10.97
C GLN A 32 18.04 -8.17 -10.96
N ASP A 33 16.85 -8.16 -10.35
CA ASP A 33 15.96 -9.32 -10.30
C ASP A 33 15.32 -9.62 -11.66
N ILE A 34 15.02 -10.89 -11.87
CA ILE A 34 14.22 -11.35 -13.02
C ILE A 34 12.74 -11.30 -12.64
N TYR A 35 11.96 -10.49 -13.37
CA TYR A 35 10.52 -10.46 -13.29
C TYR A 35 9.93 -11.39 -14.36
N SER A 36 9.54 -12.59 -13.95
CA SER A 36 9.00 -13.62 -14.85
C SER A 36 7.47 -13.66 -14.82
N PHE A 37 6.87 -13.66 -16.00
CA PHE A 37 5.43 -13.74 -16.22
C PHE A 37 5.11 -14.90 -17.17
N SER A 38 3.98 -15.56 -16.95
CA SER A 38 3.47 -16.65 -17.79
C SER A 38 2.99 -16.15 -19.16
N SER A 39 2.52 -14.91 -19.24
CA SER A 39 1.95 -14.30 -20.44
C SER A 39 2.06 -12.77 -20.43
N GLU A 40 1.95 -12.13 -21.60
CA GLU A 40 1.88 -10.67 -21.72
C GLU A 40 0.66 -10.09 -20.99
N ARG A 41 -0.43 -10.87 -20.87
CA ARG A 41 -1.62 -10.49 -20.09
C ARG A 41 -1.29 -10.33 -18.61
N GLU A 42 -0.51 -11.25 -18.05
CA GLU A 42 -0.08 -11.18 -16.64
C GLU A 42 0.86 -9.98 -16.42
N LEU A 43 1.84 -9.78 -17.31
CA LEU A 43 2.69 -8.59 -17.28
C LEU A 43 1.86 -7.29 -17.32
N SER A 44 0.89 -7.22 -18.24
CA SER A 44 0.00 -6.07 -18.38
C SER A 44 -0.84 -5.83 -17.12
N PHE A 45 -1.32 -6.91 -16.49
CA PHE A 45 -2.04 -6.82 -15.22
C PHE A 45 -1.18 -6.21 -14.11
N VAL A 46 0.08 -6.67 -13.97
CA VAL A 46 1.00 -6.16 -12.94
C VAL A 46 1.31 -4.68 -13.17
N ILE A 47 1.63 -4.29 -14.40
CA ILE A 47 1.93 -2.89 -14.74
C ILE A 47 0.71 -1.99 -14.49
N LYS A 48 -0.49 -2.41 -14.93
CA LYS A 48 -1.73 -1.66 -14.70
C LYS A 48 -2.08 -1.55 -13.21
N SER A 49 -1.87 -2.61 -12.44
CA SER A 49 -2.08 -2.60 -10.99
C SER A 49 -1.19 -1.56 -10.31
N ARG A 50 0.11 -1.57 -10.64
CA ARG A 50 1.08 -0.60 -10.13
C ARG A 50 0.72 0.83 -10.50
N LYS A 51 0.37 1.07 -11.78
CA LYS A 51 -0.11 2.37 -12.24
C LYS A 51 -1.32 2.85 -11.44
N ASN A 52 -2.31 1.98 -11.24
CA ASN A 52 -3.53 2.35 -10.54
C ASN A 52 -3.31 2.56 -9.03
N ILE A 53 -2.35 1.90 -8.41
CA ILE A 53 -1.91 2.19 -7.03
C ILE A 53 -1.31 3.61 -6.96
N ILE A 54 -0.46 3.98 -7.93
CA ILE A 54 0.13 5.32 -8.01
C ILE A 54 -0.97 6.38 -8.24
N ARG A 55 -1.93 6.12 -9.12
CA ARG A 55 -3.09 7.00 -9.33
C ARG A 55 -3.94 7.16 -8.08
N SER A 56 -4.13 6.08 -7.32
CA SER A 56 -4.82 6.14 -6.03
C SER A 56 -4.07 7.05 -5.05
N ALA A 57 -2.75 6.92 -4.99
CA ALA A 57 -1.91 7.75 -4.12
C ALA A 57 -1.98 9.24 -4.51
N GLN A 58 -2.00 9.55 -5.81
CA GLN A 58 -2.22 10.92 -6.31
C GLN A 58 -3.59 11.45 -5.89
N GLN A 59 -4.65 10.68 -6.11
CA GLN A 59 -6.00 11.08 -5.75
C GLN A 59 -6.18 11.26 -4.22
N MET A 60 -5.48 10.46 -3.42
CA MET A 60 -5.47 10.62 -1.96
C MET A 60 -4.74 11.90 -1.53
N ASP A 61 -3.63 12.24 -2.20
CA ASP A 61 -2.87 13.49 -1.94
C ASP A 61 -3.66 14.75 -2.32
N GLU A 62 -4.43 14.68 -3.40
CA GLU A 62 -5.31 15.75 -3.87
C GLU A 62 -6.58 15.89 -3.01
N GLY A 63 -6.95 14.84 -2.27
CA GLY A 63 -8.11 14.79 -1.40
C GLY A 63 -7.90 15.42 -0.01
N GLU A 64 -8.95 15.36 0.80
CA GLU A 64 -8.99 15.95 2.15
C GLU A 64 -8.91 14.90 3.27
N ALA A 65 -8.60 13.64 2.93
CA ALA A 65 -8.38 12.59 3.92
C ALA A 65 -7.15 12.96 4.76
N ALA A 66 -7.33 13.08 6.08
CA ALA A 66 -6.26 13.55 6.95
C ALA A 66 -5.53 12.40 7.64
N PHE A 67 -4.28 12.63 8.03
CA PHE A 67 -3.60 11.75 8.96
C PHE A 67 -4.24 11.84 10.35
N ALA A 68 -4.42 10.69 11.00
CA ALA A 68 -4.67 10.60 12.44
C ALA A 68 -4.10 9.30 13.00
N THR A 69 -3.71 9.32 14.28
CA THR A 69 -3.44 8.09 15.04
C THR A 69 -4.72 7.26 15.18
N PHE A 70 -4.61 5.96 15.51
CA PHE A 70 -5.78 5.10 15.75
C PHE A 70 -6.87 5.70 16.67
N LYS A 71 -6.48 6.36 17.77
CA LYS A 71 -7.42 7.04 18.68
C LYS A 71 -8.22 8.18 18.02
N GLY A 72 -7.64 8.82 17.01
CA GLY A 72 -8.23 9.93 16.27
C GLY A 72 -8.82 9.51 14.92
N SER A 73 -8.88 8.20 14.64
CA SER A 73 -9.43 7.67 13.40
C SER A 73 -10.89 8.08 13.22
N ARG A 74 -11.28 8.32 11.96
CA ARG A 74 -12.65 8.67 11.58
C ARG A 74 -12.94 8.12 10.18
N CYS A 75 -14.15 7.64 9.97
CA CYS A 75 -14.64 7.15 8.68
C CYS A 75 -16.09 7.58 8.46
N ASN A 76 -16.53 7.56 7.20
CA ASN A 76 -17.94 7.80 6.89
C ASN A 76 -18.82 6.68 7.48
N PRO A 77 -19.74 7.00 8.43
CA PRO A 77 -20.56 6.00 9.09
C PRO A 77 -21.60 5.37 8.15
N GLU A 78 -21.82 5.90 6.95
CA GLU A 78 -22.69 5.25 5.97
C GLU A 78 -22.11 3.90 5.51
N TYR A 79 -20.78 3.81 5.38
CA TYR A 79 -20.08 2.65 4.80
C TYR A 79 -19.39 1.77 5.86
N TRP A 80 -18.89 2.39 6.92
CA TRP A 80 -17.97 1.76 7.88
C TRP A 80 -18.49 1.86 9.32
N ASN A 81 -18.26 0.80 10.10
CA ASN A 81 -18.30 0.85 11.56
C ASN A 81 -16.89 1.13 12.08
N LEU A 82 -16.71 2.23 12.81
CA LEU A 82 -15.45 2.52 13.51
C LEU A 82 -15.33 1.60 14.73
N THR A 83 -14.27 0.80 14.80
CA THR A 83 -14.00 -0.07 15.95
C THR A 83 -13.35 0.70 17.09
N GLU A 84 -13.38 0.15 18.31
CA GLU A 84 -12.69 0.75 19.47
C GLU A 84 -11.17 0.86 19.25
N ALA A 85 -10.59 -0.03 18.45
CA ALA A 85 -9.19 0.02 18.05
C ALA A 85 -8.89 1.10 16.99
N GLY A 86 -9.90 1.80 16.47
CA GLY A 86 -9.74 2.81 15.42
C GLY A 86 -9.63 2.24 14.00
N GLY A 87 -10.07 1.00 13.78
CA GLY A 87 -10.18 0.37 12.47
C GLY A 87 -11.56 0.55 11.83
N PHE A 88 -11.65 0.38 10.52
CA PHE A 88 -12.89 0.55 9.76
C PHE A 88 -13.42 -0.80 9.31
N LEU A 89 -14.49 -1.27 9.95
CA LEU A 89 -15.17 -2.51 9.60
C LEU A 89 -16.28 -2.23 8.60
N LEU A 90 -16.20 -2.82 7.41
CA LEU A 90 -17.23 -2.66 6.38
C LEU A 90 -18.59 -3.14 6.90
N LYS A 91 -19.64 -2.35 6.63
CA LYS A 91 -21.01 -2.74 7.01
C LYS A 91 -21.50 -3.92 6.14
N PRO A 92 -22.26 -4.89 6.71
CA PRO A 92 -22.63 -6.12 6.00
C PRO A 92 -23.36 -5.94 4.66
N GLN A 93 -24.17 -4.89 4.53
CA GLN A 93 -24.98 -4.59 3.35
C GLN A 93 -24.31 -3.65 2.35
N VAL A 94 -23.09 -3.19 2.63
CA VAL A 94 -22.37 -2.23 1.79
C VAL A 94 -21.46 -2.98 0.82
N ARG A 95 -21.47 -2.57 -0.46
CA ARG A 95 -20.55 -3.15 -1.45
C ARG A 95 -19.12 -2.65 -1.17
N PRO A 96 -18.12 -3.54 -1.10
CA PRO A 96 -16.72 -3.16 -0.86
C PRO A 96 -16.21 -2.06 -1.79
N SER A 97 -16.52 -2.15 -3.09
CA SER A 97 -16.15 -1.13 -4.08
C SER A 97 -16.75 0.24 -3.80
N ASP A 98 -18.02 0.31 -3.41
CA ASP A 98 -18.69 1.59 -3.10
C ASP A 98 -18.04 2.26 -1.88
N ALA A 99 -17.74 1.47 -0.84
CA ALA A 99 -17.04 1.96 0.35
C ALA A 99 -15.61 2.43 0.06
N MET A 100 -14.90 1.72 -0.83
CA MET A 100 -13.56 2.13 -1.27
C MET A 100 -13.60 3.43 -2.08
N TYR A 101 -14.52 3.57 -3.04
CA TYR A 101 -14.67 4.83 -3.78
C TYR A 101 -15.07 6.01 -2.89
N ASP A 102 -15.88 5.76 -1.85
CA ASP A 102 -16.31 6.80 -0.90
C ASP A 102 -15.13 7.43 -0.15
N ILE A 103 -14.09 6.65 0.18
CA ILE A 103 -12.87 7.17 0.84
C ILE A 103 -12.21 8.29 0.03
N PHE A 104 -12.21 8.17 -1.31
CA PHE A 104 -11.59 9.17 -2.17
C PHE A 104 -12.57 10.31 -2.52
N LYS A 105 -13.85 9.97 -2.75
CA LYS A 105 -14.88 10.94 -3.14
C LYS A 105 -15.27 11.89 -2.00
N ASN A 106 -15.46 11.35 -0.80
CA ASN A 106 -15.86 12.09 0.41
C ASN A 106 -14.71 12.09 1.43
N SER A 107 -13.49 12.31 0.93
CA SER A 107 -12.24 12.17 1.67
C SER A 107 -12.17 13.02 2.94
N ASN A 108 -12.84 14.17 2.96
CA ASN A 108 -13.00 15.03 4.14
C ASN A 108 -13.74 14.36 5.32
N LEU A 109 -14.41 13.22 5.12
CA LEU A 109 -15.03 12.42 6.18
C LEU A 109 -14.06 11.44 6.85
N TYR A 110 -12.83 11.31 6.33
CA TYR A 110 -11.90 10.27 6.73
C TYR A 110 -10.64 10.80 7.42
N LYS A 111 -10.19 10.08 8.44
CA LYS A 111 -8.91 10.26 9.11
C LYS A 111 -8.32 8.90 9.49
N PHE A 112 -7.11 8.60 9.07
CA PHE A 112 -6.46 7.30 9.33
C PHE A 112 -4.94 7.42 9.31
N GLU A 113 -4.24 6.42 9.83
CA GLU A 113 -2.78 6.41 9.87
C GLU A 113 -2.16 5.89 8.55
N CYS A 114 -0.83 5.99 8.41
CA CYS A 114 -0.16 5.76 7.13
C CYS A 114 -0.11 4.32 6.62
N ALA A 115 -0.09 3.29 7.47
CA ALA A 115 -0.16 1.89 7.04
C ALA A 115 -1.54 1.57 6.45
N THR A 116 -2.61 2.01 7.12
CA THR A 116 -4.00 1.93 6.65
C THR A 116 -4.14 2.66 5.32
N ALA A 117 -3.50 3.83 5.17
CA ALA A 117 -3.46 4.54 3.90
C ALA A 117 -2.81 3.73 2.76
N CYS A 118 -1.70 3.03 3.03
CA CYS A 118 -1.08 2.12 2.06
C CYS A 118 -2.03 1.00 1.64
N VAL A 119 -2.69 0.35 2.61
CA VAL A 119 -3.68 -0.71 2.35
C VAL A 119 -4.87 -0.19 1.53
N ILE A 120 -5.40 1.00 1.85
CA ILE A 120 -6.47 1.65 1.09
C ILE A 120 -6.04 1.88 -0.37
N ASN A 121 -4.83 2.39 -0.59
CA ASN A 121 -4.31 2.62 -1.94
C ASN A 121 -4.08 1.32 -2.72
N PHE A 122 -3.66 0.23 -2.05
CA PHE A 122 -3.60 -1.09 -2.67
C PHE A 122 -4.98 -1.57 -3.08
N TYR A 123 -5.96 -1.55 -2.19
CA TYR A 123 -7.33 -1.97 -2.52
C TYR A 123 -7.93 -1.13 -3.64
N HIS A 124 -7.79 0.20 -3.60
CA HIS A 124 -8.32 1.07 -4.65
C HIS A 124 -7.61 0.85 -5.99
N GLY A 125 -6.28 0.71 -6.00
CA GLY A 125 -5.52 0.40 -7.21
C GLY A 125 -5.91 -0.94 -7.83
N ILE A 126 -6.16 -1.96 -7.01
CA ILE A 126 -6.68 -3.25 -7.49
C ILE A 126 -8.12 -3.12 -7.98
N LEU A 127 -9.00 -2.41 -7.26
CA LEU A 127 -10.37 -2.13 -7.69
C LEU A 127 -10.42 -1.49 -9.08
N LEU A 128 -9.58 -0.48 -9.33
CA LEU A 128 -9.46 0.17 -10.65
C LEU A 128 -8.93 -0.76 -11.74
N THR A 129 -8.23 -1.83 -11.37
CA THR A 129 -7.63 -2.79 -12.31
C THR A 129 -8.59 -3.92 -12.67
N ILE A 130 -9.31 -4.46 -11.68
CA ILE A 130 -10.18 -5.65 -11.88
C ILE A 130 -11.66 -5.31 -11.99
N GLY A 131 -12.05 -4.07 -11.67
CA GLY A 131 -13.42 -3.59 -11.69
C GLY A 131 -14.23 -4.03 -10.47
N SER A 132 -15.35 -3.32 -10.23
CA SER A 132 -16.17 -3.48 -9.02
C SER A 132 -16.74 -4.89 -8.83
N LEU A 133 -17.14 -5.57 -9.91
CA LEU A 133 -17.71 -6.92 -9.82
C LEU A 133 -16.70 -7.91 -9.24
N SER A 134 -15.50 -7.98 -9.83
CA SER A 134 -14.44 -8.86 -9.37
C SER A 134 -13.94 -8.46 -7.99
N PHE A 135 -13.81 -7.16 -7.72
CA PHE A 135 -13.38 -6.66 -6.41
C PHE A 135 -14.36 -7.03 -5.29
N ASN A 136 -15.67 -6.87 -5.50
CA ASN A 136 -16.69 -7.22 -4.50
C ASN A 136 -16.70 -8.73 -4.20
N ASN A 137 -16.44 -9.57 -5.21
CA ASN A 137 -16.34 -11.01 -5.03
C ASN A 137 -15.06 -11.42 -4.29
N LEU A 138 -13.94 -10.76 -4.63
CA LEU A 138 -12.64 -11.06 -4.07
C LEU A 138 -12.47 -10.52 -2.65
N PHE A 139 -13.07 -9.38 -2.30
CA PHE A 139 -12.90 -8.75 -0.99
C PHE A 139 -14.24 -8.41 -0.31
N PRO A 140 -15.10 -9.40 -0.04
CA PRO A 140 -16.48 -9.18 0.41
C PRO A 140 -16.59 -8.63 1.84
N ARG A 141 -15.53 -8.70 2.65
CA ARG A 141 -15.53 -8.33 4.07
C ARG A 141 -14.27 -7.55 4.43
N LEU A 142 -14.22 -6.29 4.02
CA LEU A 142 -13.09 -5.42 4.32
C LEU A 142 -13.05 -5.02 5.79
N TYR A 143 -11.84 -5.06 6.35
CA TYR A 143 -11.50 -4.42 7.61
C TYR A 143 -10.21 -3.63 7.39
N LEU A 144 -10.26 -2.31 7.54
CA LEU A 144 -9.10 -1.43 7.35
C LEU A 144 -8.51 -1.10 8.72
N TYR A 145 -7.35 -1.68 9.02
CA TYR A 145 -6.64 -1.43 10.28
C TYR A 145 -5.16 -1.73 10.10
N SER A 146 -4.30 -0.72 10.25
CA SER A 146 -2.85 -0.89 10.10
C SER A 146 -2.53 -1.60 8.77
N TRP A 147 -1.72 -2.65 8.83
CA TRP A 147 -1.39 -3.53 7.73
C TRP A 147 -2.27 -4.78 7.61
N TYR A 148 -3.38 -4.86 8.34
CA TYR A 148 -4.30 -5.98 8.18
C TYR A 148 -4.92 -5.92 6.78
N THR A 149 -4.89 -7.06 6.10
CA THR A 149 -5.46 -7.23 4.77
C THR A 149 -6.14 -8.59 4.68
N ASP A 150 -7.16 -8.66 3.83
CA ASP A 150 -7.64 -9.93 3.29
C ASP A 150 -6.47 -10.71 2.62
N GLU A 151 -6.39 -12.01 2.91
CA GLU A 151 -5.30 -12.90 2.46
C GLU A 151 -5.16 -12.94 0.94
N ASP A 152 -6.25 -12.70 0.20
CA ASP A 152 -6.24 -12.69 -1.26
C ASP A 152 -5.46 -11.52 -1.85
N LEU A 153 -5.21 -10.45 -1.08
CA LEU A 153 -4.30 -9.37 -1.48
C LEU A 153 -2.83 -9.86 -1.52
N GLY A 154 -2.51 -10.88 -0.71
CA GLY A 154 -1.20 -11.51 -0.67
C GLY A 154 -0.08 -10.52 -0.32
N LEU A 155 -0.25 -9.72 0.73
CA LEU A 155 0.72 -8.70 1.13
C LEU A 155 2.00 -9.34 1.69
N TYR A 156 3.16 -8.94 1.17
CA TYR A 156 4.46 -9.42 1.64
C TYR A 156 5.51 -8.30 1.68
N SER A 157 6.54 -8.51 2.49
CA SER A 157 7.73 -7.67 2.55
C SER A 157 9.00 -8.44 2.28
N PHE A 158 9.99 -7.77 1.71
CA PHE A 158 11.32 -8.30 1.46
C PHE A 158 12.35 -7.17 1.47
N HIS A 159 13.62 -7.55 1.58
CA HIS A 159 14.73 -6.61 1.50
C HIS A 159 15.27 -6.51 0.07
N ALA A 160 15.39 -5.29 -0.44
CA ALA A 160 15.96 -5.02 -1.76
C ALA A 160 16.64 -3.65 -1.80
N ASN A 161 17.59 -3.49 -2.71
CA ASN A 161 18.29 -2.22 -2.95
C ASN A 161 17.65 -1.39 -4.07
N HIS A 162 16.54 -1.87 -4.64
CA HIS A 162 15.74 -1.18 -5.63
C HIS A 162 14.25 -1.31 -5.26
N TYR A 163 13.44 -0.42 -5.82
CA TYR A 163 11.98 -0.47 -5.77
C TYR A 163 11.42 -0.20 -7.16
N VAL A 164 10.25 -0.75 -7.43
CA VAL A 164 9.49 -0.46 -8.65
C VAL A 164 8.35 0.48 -8.29
N PRO A 165 8.03 1.51 -9.11
CA PRO A 165 6.89 2.37 -8.84
C PRO A 165 5.61 1.57 -8.53
N GLY A 166 4.85 2.02 -7.54
CA GLY A 166 3.73 1.31 -6.93
C GLY A 166 4.10 0.41 -5.74
N ASP A 167 5.39 0.16 -5.49
CA ASP A 167 5.84 -0.46 -4.23
C ASP A 167 5.68 0.51 -3.05
N VAL A 168 5.46 -0.02 -1.84
CA VAL A 168 5.63 0.76 -0.61
C VAL A 168 7.04 0.59 -0.08
N VAL A 169 7.69 1.72 0.19
CA VAL A 169 8.98 1.82 0.87
C VAL A 169 8.79 2.36 2.29
N TYR A 170 9.82 2.21 3.13
CA TYR A 170 9.82 2.74 4.48
C TYR A 170 10.97 3.71 4.72
N PHE A 171 10.65 4.96 5.07
CA PHE A 171 11.64 5.89 5.59
C PHE A 171 11.72 5.73 7.10
N ASN A 172 12.84 5.21 7.60
CA ASN A 172 13.05 4.97 9.02
C ASN A 172 13.61 6.23 9.70
N ASN A 173 13.08 6.58 10.86
CA ASN A 173 13.61 7.62 11.73
C ASN A 173 14.06 6.99 13.06
N PRO A 174 15.31 6.51 13.16
CA PRO A 174 15.77 5.68 14.28
C PRO A 174 15.78 6.43 15.61
N ASP A 175 15.99 7.75 15.56
CA ASP A 175 16.14 8.63 16.72
C ASP A 175 14.93 9.56 16.91
N PHE A 176 13.74 9.13 16.50
CA PHE A 176 12.51 9.89 16.67
C PHE A 176 12.26 10.30 18.13
N ASP A 177 11.61 11.45 18.33
CA ASP A 177 11.21 11.92 19.65
C ASP A 177 10.13 11.00 20.26
N PRO A 178 10.37 10.39 21.44
CA PRO A 178 9.42 9.49 22.11
C PRO A 178 8.04 10.11 22.36
N ASP A 179 7.93 11.44 22.48
CA ASP A 179 6.66 12.15 22.69
C ASP A 179 5.83 12.23 21.40
N THR A 180 6.45 11.98 20.24
CA THR A 180 5.76 11.96 18.94
C THR A 180 6.03 10.65 18.18
N PRO A 181 5.60 9.50 18.73
CA PRO A 181 6.00 8.17 18.26
C PRO A 181 5.53 7.80 16.85
N TRP A 182 4.59 8.56 16.27
CA TRP A 182 4.15 8.43 14.88
C TRP A 182 5.19 8.95 13.87
N PHE A 183 6.23 9.68 14.30
CA PHE A 183 7.37 10.07 13.48
C PHE A 183 8.56 9.11 13.53
N ARG A 184 8.37 7.88 14.06
CA ARG A 184 9.36 6.77 13.97
C ARG A 184 9.74 6.39 12.55
N GLY A 185 8.91 6.78 11.59
CA GLY A 185 9.11 6.60 10.17
C GLY A 185 7.85 6.94 9.41
N ILE A 186 7.88 6.73 8.10
CA ILE A 186 6.72 6.88 7.22
C ILE A 186 6.74 5.77 6.17
N ASN A 187 5.60 5.10 6.03
CA ASN A 187 5.32 4.20 4.91
C ASN A 187 4.94 5.07 3.70
N ALA A 188 5.58 4.87 2.56
CA ALA A 188 5.36 5.72 1.39
C ALA A 188 5.28 4.91 0.09
N ILE A 189 4.33 5.25 -0.78
CA ILE A 189 4.19 4.66 -2.11
C ILE A 189 5.21 5.32 -3.05
N ALA A 190 6.05 4.52 -3.70
CA ALA A 190 6.98 5.00 -4.72
C ALA A 190 6.20 5.40 -5.98
N MET A 191 6.27 6.68 -6.35
CA MET A 191 5.50 7.24 -7.47
C MET A 191 6.23 7.14 -8.81
N GLY A 192 7.53 6.81 -8.79
CA GLY A 192 8.45 7.00 -9.90
C GLY A 192 9.18 8.35 -9.81
N ASN A 193 10.24 8.51 -10.61
CA ASN A 193 11.00 9.76 -10.75
C ASN A 193 11.47 10.37 -9.40
N GLY A 194 11.85 9.51 -8.44
CA GLY A 194 12.35 9.93 -7.12
C GLY A 194 11.30 10.57 -6.20
N ARG A 195 10.00 10.42 -6.49
CA ARG A 195 8.90 10.94 -5.67
C ARG A 195 8.17 9.84 -4.92
N PHE A 196 7.64 10.20 -3.76
CA PHE A 196 6.99 9.29 -2.81
C PHE A 196 5.75 9.95 -2.22
N PHE A 197 4.64 9.22 -2.16
CA PHE A 197 3.46 9.63 -1.41
C PHE A 197 3.49 9.03 -0.01
N GLY A 198 3.60 9.86 1.02
CA GLY A 198 3.42 9.45 2.42
C GLY A 198 2.18 10.12 2.99
N HIS A 199 1.23 9.34 3.52
CA HIS A 199 0.00 9.91 4.08
C HIS A 199 0.32 10.83 5.27
N GLY A 200 -0.17 12.07 5.24
CA GLY A 200 0.19 13.14 6.18
C GLY A 200 1.49 13.89 5.86
N PHE A 201 2.27 13.43 4.88
CA PHE A 201 3.47 14.10 4.36
C PHE A 201 3.27 14.66 2.95
N SER A 202 2.23 14.23 2.24
CA SER A 202 1.99 14.51 0.83
C SER A 202 3.07 13.92 -0.10
N ILE A 203 2.97 14.19 -1.41
CA ILE A 203 3.98 13.72 -2.37
C ILE A 203 5.27 14.54 -2.27
N ARG A 204 6.38 13.91 -1.88
CA ARG A 204 7.71 14.56 -1.72
C ARG A 204 8.83 13.77 -2.37
N THR A 205 10.01 14.40 -2.48
CA THR A 205 11.27 13.71 -2.78
C THR A 205 11.81 12.96 -1.55
N ALA A 206 12.73 12.02 -1.74
CA ALA A 206 13.38 11.31 -0.63
C ALA A 206 14.05 12.27 0.37
N ASN A 207 14.78 13.28 -0.10
CA ASN A 207 15.44 14.26 0.76
C ASN A 207 14.42 15.03 1.60
N GLN A 208 13.32 15.48 1.01
CA GLN A 208 12.26 16.19 1.72
C GLN A 208 11.53 15.31 2.76
N MET A 209 11.39 14.01 2.50
CA MET A 209 10.88 13.05 3.49
C MET A 209 11.85 12.93 4.67
N ILE A 210 13.13 12.72 4.39
CA ILE A 210 14.20 12.59 5.41
C ILE A 210 14.30 13.86 6.26
N GLU A 211 14.33 15.04 5.65
CA GLU A 211 14.37 16.32 6.35
C GLU A 211 13.15 16.52 7.27
N ALA A 212 11.97 16.11 6.82
CA ALA A 212 10.76 16.21 7.62
C ALA A 212 10.78 15.31 8.86
N LEU A 213 11.29 14.08 8.73
CA LEU A 213 11.50 13.18 9.86
C LEU A 213 12.61 13.68 10.80
N ASN A 214 13.71 14.21 10.24
CA ASN A 214 14.84 14.70 11.03
C ASN A 214 14.48 15.85 11.97
N ARG A 215 13.46 16.65 11.62
CA ARG A 215 12.88 17.71 12.49
C ARG A 215 12.10 17.18 13.69
N LYS A 216 11.86 15.87 13.75
CA LYS A 216 11.09 15.17 14.79
C LYS A 216 11.93 14.13 15.53
N ARG A 217 13.24 14.36 15.58
CA ARG A 217 14.20 13.56 16.36
C ARG A 217 14.28 14.08 17.79
N LYS A 218 14.73 13.22 18.71
CA LYS A 218 15.14 13.64 20.05
C LYS A 218 16.23 14.71 19.99
N PRO A 219 16.35 15.59 21.00
CA PRO A 219 17.40 16.59 21.07
C PRO A 219 18.80 16.01 20.86
N ASP A 220 19.68 16.79 20.22
CA ASP A 220 21.10 16.49 19.98
C ASP A 220 21.40 15.25 19.12
N SER A 221 20.39 14.57 18.55
CA SER A 221 20.59 13.41 17.68
C SER A 221 21.44 13.73 16.44
N GLN A 222 22.50 12.93 16.25
CA GLN A 222 23.34 12.96 15.05
C GLN A 222 22.96 11.89 14.02
N GLN A 223 22.02 10.99 14.36
CA GLN A 223 21.59 9.92 13.46
C GLN A 223 20.44 10.41 12.58
N SER A 224 20.67 10.49 11.26
CA SER A 224 19.64 10.89 10.30
C SER A 224 18.62 9.77 10.08
N ALA A 225 17.38 10.16 9.77
CA ALA A 225 16.42 9.32 9.06
C ALA A 225 16.97 8.91 7.69
N TYR A 226 16.50 7.78 7.17
CA TYR A 226 16.97 7.19 5.91
C TYR A 226 15.88 6.34 5.24
N LEU A 227 16.00 6.16 3.92
CA LEU A 227 15.20 5.19 3.18
C LEU A 227 15.72 3.77 3.47
N ALA A 228 14.92 2.93 4.11
CA ALA A 228 15.30 1.55 4.39
C ALA A 228 15.26 0.70 3.12
N SER A 229 16.05 -0.38 3.09
CA SER A 229 16.00 -1.42 2.05
C SER A 229 14.78 -2.34 2.19
N LEU A 230 13.66 -1.84 2.74
CA LEU A 230 12.46 -2.61 3.03
C LEU A 230 11.36 -2.25 2.04
N ILE A 231 10.91 -3.25 1.28
CA ILE A 231 9.86 -3.12 0.28
C ILE A 231 8.64 -3.92 0.72
N THR A 232 7.45 -3.34 0.58
CA THR A 232 6.15 -3.97 0.83
C THR A 232 5.25 -3.84 -0.39
N ARG A 233 4.61 -4.92 -0.85
CA ARG A 233 3.67 -4.87 -1.98
C ARG A 233 2.69 -6.06 -2.01
N PRO A 234 1.55 -5.94 -2.72
CA PRO A 234 0.65 -7.07 -2.96
C PRO A 234 1.28 -8.16 -3.84
N SER A 235 0.71 -9.35 -3.78
CA SER A 235 1.05 -10.45 -4.69
C SER A 235 0.29 -10.30 -6.01
N PHE A 236 0.87 -9.52 -6.93
CA PHE A 236 0.24 -9.25 -8.23
C PHE A 236 -0.05 -10.52 -9.05
N ASN A 237 0.81 -11.54 -8.98
CA ASN A 237 0.62 -12.79 -9.71
C ASN A 237 -0.57 -13.58 -9.14
N GLN A 238 -0.73 -13.62 -7.81
CA GLN A 238 -1.90 -14.21 -7.17
C GLN A 238 -3.18 -13.48 -7.59
N LEU A 239 -3.16 -12.15 -7.54
CA LEU A 239 -4.30 -11.31 -7.95
C LEU A 239 -4.68 -11.49 -9.42
N ALA A 240 -3.68 -11.62 -10.31
CA ALA A 240 -3.91 -11.91 -11.72
C ALA A 240 -4.66 -13.24 -11.90
N ASN A 241 -4.27 -14.28 -11.16
CA ASN A 241 -4.91 -15.60 -11.20
C ASN A 241 -6.32 -15.59 -10.61
N LEU A 242 -6.53 -14.93 -9.46
CA LEU A 242 -7.82 -14.88 -8.77
C LEU A 242 -8.89 -14.05 -9.51
N SER A 243 -8.45 -13.06 -10.30
CA SER A 243 -9.34 -12.22 -11.11
C SER A 243 -10.14 -13.01 -12.17
N GLY A 244 -9.79 -14.28 -12.43
CA GLY A 244 -10.45 -15.18 -13.38
C GLY A 244 -11.76 -15.85 -12.93
N GLY A 245 -12.24 -15.61 -11.70
CA GLY A 245 -13.63 -15.95 -11.31
C GLY A 245 -13.83 -17.19 -10.42
N GLY A 246 -12.93 -17.49 -9.48
CA GLY A 246 -13.15 -18.50 -8.45
C GLY A 246 -13.77 -17.92 -7.17
N ARG A 247 -14.78 -18.58 -6.58
CA ARG A 247 -15.18 -18.32 -5.18
C ARG A 247 -14.18 -19.02 -4.27
N VAL A 248 -13.39 -18.23 -3.52
CA VAL A 248 -12.50 -18.76 -2.48
C VAL A 248 -13.27 -18.81 -1.16
N HIS A 249 -13.26 -19.96 -0.49
CA HIS A 249 -13.72 -20.06 0.88
C HIS A 249 -12.73 -19.32 1.79
N LYS A 250 -13.16 -18.22 2.41
CA LYS A 250 -12.29 -17.38 3.24
C LYS A 250 -12.28 -17.86 4.67
N MET A 251 -11.11 -18.23 5.17
CA MET A 251 -10.87 -18.35 6.60
C MET A 251 -10.78 -16.95 7.21
N ALA A 252 -11.20 -16.82 8.47
CA ALA A 252 -11.01 -15.56 9.20
C ALA A 252 -9.52 -15.44 9.55
N SER A 253 -8.82 -14.51 8.90
CA SER A 253 -7.46 -14.15 9.26
C SER A 253 -7.46 -13.47 10.64
N LEU A 254 -6.48 -13.83 11.47
CA LEU A 254 -6.33 -13.23 12.79
C LEU A 254 -5.99 -11.73 12.64
N VAL A 255 -6.70 -10.91 13.41
CA VAL A 255 -6.42 -9.48 13.55
C VAL A 255 -5.75 -9.23 14.90
N VAL A 256 -4.60 -8.57 14.91
CA VAL A 256 -3.98 -8.06 16.14
C VAL A 256 -4.09 -6.54 16.18
N HIS A 257 -4.81 -6.02 17.20
CA HIS A 257 -4.95 -4.59 17.44
C HIS A 257 -3.79 -4.05 18.29
N HIS A 258 -2.65 -3.76 17.63
CA HIS A 258 -1.43 -3.29 18.29
C HIS A 258 -1.40 -1.78 18.61
N ASN A 259 -2.21 -0.96 17.93
CA ASN A 259 -2.36 0.49 18.10
C ASN A 259 -1.06 1.32 17.95
N LYS A 260 -0.08 0.78 17.22
CA LYS A 260 1.21 1.44 16.92
C LYS A 260 1.16 2.08 15.53
N ASN A 261 1.17 3.41 15.47
CA ASN A 261 1.13 4.13 14.19
C ASN A 261 2.49 4.03 13.46
N SER A 262 2.45 4.13 12.14
CA SER A 262 3.65 4.29 11.30
C SER A 262 4.67 3.17 11.42
N ILE A 263 4.25 1.97 11.83
CA ILE A 263 5.11 0.80 11.78
C ILE A 263 5.17 0.26 10.35
N SER A 264 6.29 -0.33 9.98
CA SER A 264 6.43 -1.08 8.72
C SER A 264 5.67 -2.41 8.79
N TYR A 265 5.43 -3.04 7.63
CA TYR A 265 4.75 -4.34 7.59
C TYR A 265 5.53 -5.44 8.33
N ILE A 266 6.86 -5.44 8.27
CA ILE A 266 7.68 -6.41 9.04
C ILE A 266 7.45 -6.25 10.55
N ASN A 267 7.37 -5.01 11.04
CA ASN A 267 7.10 -4.78 12.46
C ASN A 267 5.68 -5.24 12.82
N TYR A 268 4.70 -5.07 11.93
CA TYR A 268 3.36 -5.62 12.12
C TYR A 268 3.37 -7.16 12.23
N LEU A 269 4.13 -7.86 11.36
CA LEU A 269 4.30 -9.31 11.46
C LEU A 269 4.93 -9.74 12.79
N PHE A 270 5.86 -8.95 13.32
CA PHE A 270 6.43 -9.19 14.64
C PHE A 270 5.36 -9.09 15.75
N GLU A 271 4.51 -8.05 15.72
CA GLU A 271 3.38 -7.92 16.67
C GLU A 271 2.42 -9.12 16.60
N LEU A 272 2.09 -9.58 15.39
CA LEU A 272 1.26 -10.78 15.17
C LEU A 272 1.90 -12.02 15.82
N SER A 273 3.20 -12.23 15.58
CA SER A 273 3.92 -13.41 16.09
C SER A 273 4.06 -13.43 17.61
N TYR A 274 4.21 -12.25 18.23
CA TYR A 274 4.35 -12.13 19.68
C TYR A 274 3.04 -12.44 20.39
N GLN A 275 1.91 -11.93 19.88
CA GLN A 275 0.59 -12.19 20.48
C GLN A 275 0.05 -13.61 20.21
N LEU A 276 0.59 -14.34 19.23
CA LEU A 276 0.27 -15.75 19.05
C LEU A 276 0.94 -16.66 20.08
N LYS A 277 2.00 -16.17 20.75
CA LYS A 277 2.76 -16.94 21.75
C LYS A 277 2.30 -16.72 23.19
N HIS A 278 1.38 -15.78 23.42
CA HIS A 278 0.90 -15.35 24.74
C HIS A 278 -0.61 -15.22 24.75
#